data_AF-A0A7J5U4S9-F1
#
_entry.id   AF-A0A7J5U4S9-F1
#
_cell.length_a   1.000
_cell.length_b   1.000
_cell.length_c   1.000
_cell.angle_alpha   90.00
_cell.angle_beta   90.00
_cell.angle_gamma   90.00
#
_symmetry.space_group_name_H-M   'P 1'
#
loop_
_entity.id
_entity.type
_entity.pdbx_description
1 polymer ?
#
loop_
_entity_poly.entity_id
_entity_poly.type
_entity_poly.pdbx_seq_one_letter_code
_entity_poly.pdbx_strand_id
1 'polypeptide(L)'
;MKTSEYQTSGILEAYLLDLVSETDRRDVEQMISTHPELQQYVVQLSGQLAAQFGQGLVPPPPSLREQIALRTEPQAVKPYEGPYERRSNQQTNDAHKDKSDYVDVQVSNTHIQVHKYWRPAFIAVFILSKIFLVFGLYYYFKAQSQADEIQRLNQQMQQTPVTAPR
;
A
#
# COMPACT_ATOMS: atom_id res chain seq x y z
N MET A 1 47.81 -7.16 -12.16
CA MET A 1 47.90 -5.69 -12.33
C MET A 1 48.93 -5.12 -11.37
N LYS A 2 49.58 -4.01 -11.73
CA LYS A 2 50.52 -3.29 -10.83
C LYS A 2 49.72 -2.35 -9.92
N THR A 3 50.21 -2.07 -8.71
CA THR A 3 49.53 -1.18 -7.73
C THR A 3 49.24 0.21 -8.28
N SER A 4 50.09 0.73 -9.17
CA SER A 4 49.89 2.01 -9.87
C SER A 4 48.68 2.01 -10.82
N GLU A 5 48.32 0.86 -11.39
CA GLU A 5 47.17 0.75 -12.32
C GLU A 5 45.85 0.90 -11.55
N TYR A 6 45.74 0.33 -10.33
CA TYR A 6 44.56 0.45 -9.48
C TYR A 6 44.26 1.90 -9.07
N GLN A 7 45.31 2.71 -8.88
CA GLN A 7 45.15 4.13 -8.54
C GLN A 7 44.73 5.00 -9.73
N THR A 8 44.98 4.53 -10.97
CA THR A 8 44.74 5.33 -12.19
C THR A 8 43.49 4.87 -12.93
N SER A 9 43.09 3.60 -12.78
CA SER A 9 42.01 2.98 -13.56
C SER A 9 40.60 3.34 -13.11
N GLY A 10 40.42 3.93 -11.92
CA GLY A 10 39.10 4.22 -11.35
C GLY A 10 38.42 3.00 -10.70
N ILE A 11 39.11 1.86 -10.62
CA ILE A 11 38.53 0.61 -10.12
C ILE A 11 38.28 0.66 -8.60
N LEU A 12 39.05 1.45 -7.85
CA LEU A 12 38.90 1.58 -6.41
C LEU A 12 37.69 2.46 -6.04
N GLU A 13 37.42 3.49 -6.84
CA GLU A 13 36.24 4.34 -6.79
C GLU A 13 34.99 3.51 -7.11
N ALA A 14 35.03 2.74 -8.20
CA ALA A 14 33.95 1.84 -8.56
C ALA A 14 33.73 0.77 -7.48
N TYR A 15 34.79 0.26 -6.86
CA TYR A 15 34.71 -0.69 -5.75
C TYR A 15 34.02 -0.08 -4.52
N LEU A 16 34.41 1.13 -4.11
CA LEU A 16 33.78 1.83 -2.99
C LEU A 16 32.30 2.16 -3.22
N LEU A 17 31.91 2.37 -4.48
CA LEU A 17 30.54 2.63 -4.90
C LEU A 17 29.74 1.35 -5.20
N ASP A 18 30.33 0.17 -5.02
CA ASP A 18 29.72 -1.13 -5.32
C ASP A 18 29.27 -1.26 -6.79
N LEU A 19 30.04 -0.70 -7.73
CA LEU A 19 29.79 -0.69 -9.17
C LEU A 19 30.67 -1.69 -9.96
N VAL A 20 31.51 -2.45 -9.26
CA VAL A 20 32.42 -3.44 -9.87
C VAL A 20 31.75 -4.80 -10.02
N SER A 21 32.25 -5.61 -10.94
CA SER A 21 31.84 -7.01 -11.04
C SER A 21 32.34 -7.83 -9.85
N GLU A 22 31.68 -8.94 -9.52
CA GLU A 22 32.11 -9.85 -8.44
C GLU A 22 33.54 -10.40 -8.63
N THR A 23 33.99 -10.56 -9.88
CA THR A 23 35.36 -10.99 -10.18
C THR A 23 36.36 -9.89 -9.83
N ASP A 24 36.10 -8.66 -10.29
CA ASP A 24 36.98 -7.52 -10.01
C ASP A 24 37.01 -7.19 -8.52
N ARG A 25 35.88 -7.38 -7.82
CA ARG A 25 35.77 -7.18 -6.38
C ARG A 25 36.74 -8.07 -5.61
N ARG A 26 36.78 -9.37 -5.94
CA ARG A 26 37.70 -10.33 -5.31
C ARG A 26 39.16 -9.98 -5.59
N ASP A 27 39.46 -9.57 -6.82
CA ASP A 27 40.81 -9.15 -7.20
C ASP A 27 41.26 -7.90 -6.41
N VAL A 28 40.36 -6.93 -6.24
CA VAL A 28 40.60 -5.74 -5.41
C VAL A 28 40.79 -6.11 -3.93
N GLU A 29 39.92 -6.95 -3.36
CA GLU A 29 40.01 -7.41 -1.97
C GLU A 29 41.32 -8.16 -1.69
N GLN A 30 41.74 -9.03 -2.62
CA GLN A 30 43.02 -9.72 -2.55
C GLN A 30 44.20 -8.73 -2.62
N MET A 31 44.11 -7.73 -3.50
CA MET A 31 45.15 -6.72 -3.67
C MET A 31 45.28 -5.83 -2.43
N ILE A 32 44.17 -5.37 -1.85
CA ILE A 32 44.14 -4.58 -0.60
C ILE A 32 44.73 -5.39 0.57
N SER A 33 44.46 -6.69 0.64
CA SER A 33 44.98 -7.57 1.70
C SER A 33 46.49 -7.77 1.62
N THR A 34 47.07 -7.66 0.41
CA THR A 34 48.50 -7.89 0.16
C THR A 34 49.33 -6.62 0.13
N HIS A 35 48.71 -5.46 -0.07
CA HIS A 35 49.37 -4.16 -0.26
C HIS A 35 48.78 -3.10 0.68
N PRO A 36 49.41 -2.83 1.83
CA PRO A 36 48.88 -1.88 2.82
C PRO A 36 48.78 -0.43 2.29
N GLU A 37 49.59 -0.06 1.30
CA GLU A 37 49.52 1.25 0.64
C GLU A 37 48.17 1.46 -0.09
N LEU A 38 47.60 0.40 -0.66
CA LEU A 38 46.30 0.47 -1.32
C LEU A 38 45.18 0.57 -0.29
N GLN A 39 45.31 -0.12 0.84
CA GLN A 39 44.37 0.01 1.95
C GLN A 39 44.31 1.47 2.46
N GLN A 40 45.46 2.10 2.66
CA GLN A 40 45.52 3.51 3.08
C GLN A 40 44.87 4.44 2.04
N TYR A 41 45.14 4.20 0.76
CA TYR A 41 44.52 4.96 -0.32
C TYR A 41 42.99 4.82 -0.35
N VAL A 42 42.47 3.59 -0.18
CA VAL A 42 41.02 3.33 -0.12
C VAL A 42 40.37 4.05 1.07
N VAL A 43 41.02 4.05 2.24
CA VAL A 43 40.53 4.80 3.42
C VAL A 43 40.49 6.31 3.11
N GLN A 44 41.56 6.87 2.54
CA GLN A 44 41.61 8.28 2.16
C GLN A 44 40.52 8.64 1.15
N LEU A 45 40.35 7.81 0.12
CA LEU A 45 39.34 7.99 -0.92
C LEU A 45 37.93 7.92 -0.34
N SER A 46 37.65 6.97 0.56
CA SER A 46 36.35 6.86 1.24
C SER A 46 36.00 8.11 2.05
N GLY A 47 37.00 8.72 2.71
CA GLY A 47 36.83 9.96 3.46
C GLY A 47 36.53 11.16 2.55
N GLN A 48 37.21 11.26 1.41
CA GLN A 48 36.94 12.30 0.41
C GLN A 48 35.52 12.15 -0.16
N LEU A 49 35.13 10.92 -0.48
CA LEU A 49 33.81 10.60 -1.00
C LEU A 49 32.70 10.94 0.02
N ALA A 50 32.90 10.58 1.29
CA ALA A 50 31.98 10.91 2.38
C ALA A 50 31.84 12.44 2.56
N ALA A 51 32.94 13.18 2.46
CA ALA A 51 32.92 14.65 2.54
C ALA A 51 32.15 15.28 1.37
N GLN A 52 32.25 14.72 0.16
CA GLN A 52 31.49 15.18 -1.01
C GLN A 52 29.99 14.91 -0.82
N PHE A 53 29.61 13.68 -0.44
CA PHE A 53 28.20 13.34 -0.18
C PHE A 53 27.62 14.10 1.03
N GLY A 54 28.48 14.52 1.97
CA GLY A 54 28.10 15.29 3.14
C GLY A 54 27.48 16.66 2.84
N GLN A 55 27.78 17.26 1.67
CA GLN A 55 27.33 18.62 1.34
C GLN A 55 25.85 18.71 0.96
N GLY A 56 25.19 17.58 0.67
CA GLY A 56 23.78 17.51 0.24
C GLY A 56 22.90 16.66 1.15
N LEU A 57 23.29 16.46 2.41
CA LEU A 57 22.59 15.55 3.32
C LEU A 57 21.17 16.05 3.64
N VAL A 58 20.19 15.18 3.39
CA VAL A 58 18.83 15.34 3.90
C VAL A 58 18.78 14.75 5.31
N PRO A 59 18.35 15.50 6.34
CA PRO A 59 18.28 14.98 7.69
C PRO A 59 17.28 13.81 7.76
N PRO A 60 17.63 12.69 8.39
CA PRO A 60 16.70 11.59 8.56
C PRO A 60 15.53 12.00 9.47
N PRO A 61 14.35 11.38 9.34
CA PRO A 61 13.23 11.60 10.24
C PRO A 61 13.63 11.33 11.70
N PRO A 62 13.19 12.15 12.67
CA PRO A 62 13.60 12.01 14.08
C PRO A 62 13.20 10.66 14.68
N SER A 63 12.06 10.10 14.24
CA SER A 63 11.56 8.78 14.66
C SER A 63 12.49 7.63 14.29
N LEU A 64 13.35 7.78 13.29
CA LEU A 64 14.28 6.73 12.86
C LEU A 64 15.30 6.39 13.94
N ARG A 65 15.76 7.39 14.71
CA ARG A 65 16.72 7.15 15.81
C ARG A 65 16.13 6.27 16.90
N GLU A 66 14.88 6.53 17.27
CA GLU A 66 14.14 5.74 18.27
C GLU A 66 13.91 4.31 17.79
N GLN A 67 13.52 4.14 16.52
CA GLN A 67 13.34 2.81 15.91
C GLN A 67 14.63 1.98 15.89
N ILE A 68 15.78 2.61 15.58
CA ILE A 68 17.08 1.92 15.58
C ILE A 68 17.45 1.53 17.01
N ALA A 69 17.33 2.45 17.98
CA ALA A 69 17.64 2.16 19.38
C ALA A 69 16.84 0.95 19.90
N LEU A 70 15.53 0.89 19.62
CA LEU A 70 14.67 -0.22 20.03
C LEU A 70 15.05 -1.57 19.39
N ARG A 71 15.69 -1.58 18.20
CA ARG A 71 16.19 -2.80 17.56
C ARG A 71 17.54 -3.27 18.10
N THR A 72 18.38 -2.34 18.57
CA THR A 72 19.74 -2.63 19.05
C THR A 72 19.75 -3.02 20.53
N GLU A 73 18.70 -2.69 21.29
CA GLU A 73 18.50 -3.28 22.62
C GLU A 73 18.55 -4.80 22.50
N PRO A 74 19.47 -5.49 23.19
CA PRO A 74 19.56 -6.94 23.15
C PRO A 74 18.26 -7.48 23.72
N GLN A 75 17.33 -7.83 22.85
CA GLN A 75 16.20 -8.65 23.25
C GLN A 75 16.82 -9.88 23.85
N ALA A 76 16.64 -10.07 25.16
CA ALA A 76 17.05 -11.28 25.86
C ALA A 76 16.51 -12.43 25.03
N VAL A 77 17.41 -13.10 24.31
CA VAL A 77 17.08 -14.16 23.37
C VAL A 77 16.41 -15.21 24.23
N LYS A 78 15.07 -15.25 24.18
CA LYS A 78 14.34 -16.29 24.90
C LYS A 78 14.80 -17.59 24.24
N PRO A 79 15.40 -18.53 24.99
CA PRO A 79 15.69 -19.83 24.43
C PRO A 79 14.39 -20.37 23.84
N TYR A 80 14.45 -20.80 22.59
CA TYR A 80 13.33 -21.38 21.87
C TYR A 80 12.78 -22.56 22.67
N GLU A 81 11.66 -22.36 23.37
CA GLU A 81 10.90 -23.43 24.00
C GLU A 81 10.18 -24.19 22.88
N GLY A 82 10.74 -25.35 22.51
CA GLY A 82 10.19 -26.20 21.47
C GLY A 82 8.77 -26.69 21.78
N PRO A 83 7.98 -27.06 20.76
CA PRO A 83 6.54 -27.29 20.87
C PRO A 83 6.07 -28.55 21.64
N TYR A 84 6.94 -29.21 22.43
CA TYR A 84 6.61 -30.51 23.03
C TYR A 84 6.21 -30.49 24.51
N GLU A 85 6.09 -29.33 25.17
CA GLU A 85 5.64 -29.27 26.57
C GLU A 85 4.45 -28.32 26.78
N ARG A 86 3.24 -28.73 26.36
CA ARG A 86 2.01 -28.42 27.11
C ARG A 86 0.82 -29.25 26.61
N ARG A 87 0.72 -30.47 27.13
CA ARG A 87 -0.53 -31.24 27.13
C ARG A 87 -1.02 -31.39 28.56
N SER A 88 -1.76 -30.41 29.05
CA SER A 88 -2.79 -30.62 30.06
C SER A 88 -3.74 -29.42 30.12
N ASN A 89 -4.99 -29.70 29.77
CA ASN A 89 -6.23 -28.99 30.10
C ASN A 89 -6.17 -27.47 30.33
N GLN A 90 -6.58 -26.70 29.32
CA GLN A 90 -7.56 -25.64 29.55
C GLN A 90 -8.35 -25.35 28.27
N GLN A 91 -9.55 -25.92 28.19
CA GLN A 91 -10.54 -25.55 27.20
C GLN A 91 -11.27 -24.31 27.72
N THR A 92 -10.90 -23.14 27.21
CA THR A 92 -11.78 -21.96 27.24
C THR A 92 -11.62 -21.20 25.94
N ASN A 93 -12.77 -21.05 25.29
CA ASN A 93 -13.03 -20.21 24.13
C ASN A 93 -12.30 -18.87 24.24
N ASP A 94 -11.56 -18.50 23.20
CA ASP A 94 -11.60 -17.15 22.60
C ASP A 94 -10.76 -17.13 21.32
N ALA A 95 -11.34 -16.54 20.28
CA ALA A 95 -10.82 -16.50 18.92
C ALA A 95 -9.42 -15.87 18.89
N HIS A 96 -8.41 -16.72 18.66
CA HIS A 96 -7.01 -16.36 18.64
C HIS A 96 -6.72 -15.47 17.42
N LYS A 97 -6.39 -14.22 17.73
CA LYS A 97 -5.90 -13.20 16.83
C LYS A 97 -4.55 -13.65 16.26
N ASP A 98 -4.55 -13.97 14.98
CA ASP A 98 -3.38 -14.36 14.19
C ASP A 98 -2.28 -13.30 14.36
N LYS A 99 -1.18 -13.66 15.05
CA LYS A 99 0.01 -12.83 15.20
C LYS A 99 1.08 -13.41 14.30
N SER A 100 1.17 -12.90 13.09
CA SER A 100 2.28 -13.13 12.18
C SER A 100 3.53 -12.39 12.66
N ASP A 101 4.66 -13.09 12.72
CA ASP A 101 5.97 -12.66 13.24
C ASP A 101 6.79 -11.82 12.23
N TYR A 102 6.10 -10.96 11.45
CA TYR A 102 6.73 -10.09 10.47
C TYR A 102 6.54 -8.62 10.86
N VAL A 103 7.58 -7.81 10.68
CA VAL A 103 7.50 -6.35 10.82
C VAL A 103 6.80 -5.81 9.57
N ASP A 104 5.52 -5.48 9.68
CA ASP A 104 4.78 -4.79 8.63
C ASP A 104 5.37 -3.39 8.41
N VAL A 105 6.19 -3.26 7.36
CA VAL A 105 6.68 -1.98 6.87
C VAL A 105 5.46 -1.22 6.36
N GLN A 106 5.04 -0.16 7.08
CA GLN A 106 3.96 0.72 6.67
C GLN A 106 4.41 1.56 5.46
N VAL A 107 4.36 0.96 4.27
CA VAL A 107 4.30 1.72 3.03
C VAL A 107 2.91 2.37 3.01
N SER A 108 2.88 3.69 2.93
CA SER A 108 1.66 4.47 2.68
C SER A 108 1.07 4.02 1.34
N ASN A 109 0.24 2.99 1.40
CA ASN A 109 -0.57 2.55 0.30
C ASN A 109 -1.57 3.68 0.01
N THR A 110 -1.29 4.48 -1.02
CA THR A 110 -2.30 5.24 -1.75
C THR A 110 -3.19 4.28 -2.54
N HIS A 111 -3.67 3.23 -1.87
CA HIS A 111 -4.58 2.25 -2.41
C HIS A 111 -5.86 2.41 -1.60
N ILE A 112 -6.85 3.06 -2.21
CA ILE A 112 -8.21 3.12 -1.68
C ILE A 112 -8.65 1.68 -1.47
N GLN A 113 -8.58 1.21 -0.22
CA GLN A 113 -9.07 -0.10 0.15
C GLN A 113 -10.59 -0.04 0.04
N VAL A 114 -11.10 -0.49 -1.10
CA VAL A 114 -12.54 -0.65 -1.31
C VAL A 114 -13.06 -1.59 -0.23
N HIS A 115 -13.91 -1.04 0.63
CA HIS A 115 -14.50 -1.70 1.78
C HIS A 115 -15.09 -3.06 1.37
N LYS A 116 -15.08 -4.05 2.27
CA LYS A 116 -15.60 -5.41 2.04
C LYS A 116 -17.05 -5.45 1.49
N TYR A 117 -17.78 -4.33 1.62
CA TYR A 117 -19.16 -4.13 1.15
C TYR A 117 -19.30 -3.32 -0.14
N TRP A 118 -18.22 -3.02 -0.88
CA TRP A 118 -18.32 -2.27 -2.14
C TRP A 118 -18.99 -3.08 -3.27
N ARG A 119 -18.74 -4.39 -3.32
CA ARG A 119 -19.41 -5.31 -4.27
C ARG A 119 -20.94 -5.35 -4.07
N PRO A 120 -21.47 -5.56 -2.83
CA PRO A 120 -22.91 -5.50 -2.63
C PRO A 120 -23.50 -4.10 -2.80
N ALA A 121 -22.74 -3.01 -2.60
CA ALA A 121 -23.22 -1.66 -2.87
C ALA A 121 -23.60 -1.46 -4.35
N PHE A 122 -22.78 -1.94 -5.29
CA PHE A 122 -23.13 -1.89 -6.72
C PHE A 122 -24.36 -2.73 -7.06
N ILE A 123 -24.46 -3.91 -6.46
CA ILE A 123 -25.61 -4.79 -6.65
C ILE A 123 -26.88 -4.09 -6.14
N ALA A 124 -26.81 -3.42 -4.99
CA ALA A 124 -27.92 -2.67 -4.43
C ALA A 124 -28.37 -1.52 -5.35
N VAL A 125 -27.43 -0.73 -5.90
CA VAL A 125 -27.75 0.35 -6.85
C VAL A 125 -28.41 -0.18 -8.12
N PHE A 126 -27.94 -1.31 -8.65
CA PHE A 126 -28.51 -1.93 -9.84
C PHE A 126 -29.95 -2.43 -9.60
N ILE A 127 -30.19 -3.07 -8.45
CA ILE A 127 -31.52 -3.51 -8.04
C ILE A 127 -32.45 -2.29 -7.82
N LEU A 128 -31.95 -1.26 -7.15
CA LEU A 128 -32.73 -0.03 -6.91
C LEU A 128 -33.14 0.64 -8.23
N SER A 129 -32.23 0.70 -9.22
CA SER A 129 -32.52 1.22 -10.56
C SER A 129 -33.64 0.44 -11.25
N LYS A 130 -33.66 -0.89 -11.16
CA LYS A 130 -34.75 -1.72 -11.70
C LYS A 130 -36.09 -1.45 -11.01
N ILE A 131 -36.10 -1.31 -9.69
CA ILE A 131 -37.32 -0.98 -8.94
C ILE A 131 -37.85 0.39 -9.37
N PHE A 132 -36.98 1.40 -9.47
CA PHE A 132 -37.36 2.73 -9.97
C PHE A 132 -37.92 2.70 -11.38
N LEU A 133 -37.38 1.85 -12.26
CA LEU A 133 -37.90 1.70 -13.62
C LEU A 133 -39.32 1.11 -13.63
N VAL A 134 -39.58 0.07 -12.84
CA VAL A 134 -40.92 -0.53 -12.73
C VAL A 134 -41.90 0.45 -12.09
N PHE A 135 -41.51 1.14 -11.02
CA PHE A 135 -42.34 2.15 -10.37
C PHE A 135 -42.61 3.34 -11.27
N GLY A 136 -41.59 3.82 -11.99
CA GLY A 136 -41.74 4.91 -12.96
C GLY A 136 -42.72 4.55 -14.07
N LEU A 137 -42.62 3.32 -14.61
CA LEU A 137 -43.56 2.83 -15.61
C LEU A 137 -44.98 2.69 -15.04
N TYR A 138 -45.12 2.16 -13.82
CA TYR A 138 -46.40 2.04 -13.14
C TYR A 138 -47.07 3.41 -12.92
N TYR A 139 -46.32 4.39 -12.41
CA TYR A 139 -46.82 5.75 -12.20
C TYR A 139 -47.13 6.45 -13.52
N TYR A 140 -46.34 6.21 -14.58
CA TYR A 140 -46.62 6.75 -15.90
C TYR A 140 -47.96 6.23 -16.44
N PHE A 141 -48.20 4.92 -16.41
CA PHE A 141 -49.49 4.35 -16.81
C PHE A 141 -50.65 4.86 -15.95
N LYS A 142 -50.45 4.96 -14.63
CA LYS A 142 -51.47 5.49 -13.72
C LYS A 142 -51.79 6.96 -13.97
N ALA A 143 -50.78 7.78 -14.24
CA ALA A 143 -50.99 9.18 -14.58
C ALA A 143 -51.77 9.33 -15.90
N GLN A 144 -51.49 8.45 -16.87
CA GLN A 144 -52.17 8.43 -18.15
C GLN A 144 -53.64 7.99 -18.00
N SER A 145 -53.93 6.96 -17.20
CA SER A 145 -55.32 6.55 -16.92
C SER A 145 -56.11 7.62 -16.17
N GLN A 146 -55.47 8.36 -15.26
CA GLN A 146 -56.12 9.49 -14.56
C GLN A 146 -56.39 10.67 -15.51
N ALA A 147 -55.48 10.94 -16.45
CA ALA A 147 -55.68 11.97 -17.48
C ALA A 147 -56.89 11.62 -18.39
N ASP A 148 -57.02 10.35 -18.76
CA ASP A 148 -58.15 9.87 -19.58
C ASP A 148 -59.49 10.01 -18.83
N GLU A 149 -59.53 9.72 -17.53
CA GLU A 149 -60.74 9.93 -16.71
C GLU A 149 -61.11 11.41 -16.63
N ILE A 150 -60.15 12.30 -16.41
CA ILE A 150 -60.38 13.75 -16.39
C ILE A 150 -60.92 14.23 -17.74
N GLN A 151 -60.39 13.72 -18.86
CA GLN A 151 -60.91 14.07 -20.19
C GLN A 151 -62.33 13.57 -20.41
N ARG A 152 -62.65 12.34 -19.99
CA ARG A 152 -64.01 11.78 -20.08
C ARG A 152 -65.01 12.58 -19.25
N LEU A 153 -64.65 12.95 -18.02
CA LEU A 153 -65.49 13.78 -17.16
C LEU A 153 -65.73 15.16 -17.78
N ASN A 154 -64.68 15.82 -18.30
CA ASN A 154 -64.83 17.10 -19.00
C ASN A 154 -65.74 16.99 -20.25
N GLN A 155 -65.63 15.90 -21.01
CA GLN A 155 -66.50 15.64 -22.16
C GLN A 155 -67.97 15.44 -21.75
N GLN A 156 -68.24 14.72 -20.66
CA GLN A 156 -69.60 14.56 -20.12
C GLN A 156 -70.20 15.89 -19.65
N MET A 157 -69.38 16.74 -19.04
CA MET A 157 -69.80 18.10 -18.67
C MET A 157 -70.11 18.99 -19.87
N GLN A 158 -69.36 18.87 -20.97
CA GLN A 158 -69.60 19.62 -22.20
C GLN A 158 -70.80 19.09 -23.01
N GLN A 159 -71.10 17.80 -22.89
CA GLN A 159 -72.23 17.16 -23.56
C GLN A 159 -73.55 17.29 -22.80
N THR A 160 -73.56 17.77 -21.56
CA THR A 160 -74.80 18.09 -20.86
C THR A 160 -75.35 19.39 -21.46
N PRO A 161 -76.37 19.35 -22.34
CA PRO A 161 -76.96 20.57 -22.85
C PRO A 161 -77.68 21.23 -21.68
N VAL A 162 -77.41 22.52 -21.47
CA VAL A 162 -78.13 23.35 -20.50
C VAL A 162 -79.59 23.40 -20.93
N THR A 163 -80.40 22.49 -20.38
CA THR A 163 -81.86 22.55 -20.48
C THR A 163 -82.32 23.74 -19.64
N ALA A 164 -82.46 24.89 -20.30
CA ALA A 164 -83.03 26.09 -19.71
C ALA A 164 -84.52 25.84 -19.41
N PRO A 165 -84.98 25.97 -18.15
CA PRO A 165 -86.41 25.90 -17.86
C PRO A 165 -87.11 27.16 -18.38
N ARG A 166 -88.26 26.97 -19.05
CA ARG A 166 -89.26 28.00 -19.36
C ARG A 166 -90.28 28.08 -18.25
#